data_AF-G2GQ10-F1
#
_entry.id   AF-G2GQ10-F1
#
_cell.length_a   1.000
_cell.length_b   1.000
_cell.length_c   1.000
_cell.angle_alpha   90.00
_cell.angle_beta   90.00
_cell.angle_gamma   90.00
#
_symmetry.space_group_name_H-M   'P 1'
#
loop_
_entity.id
_entity.type
_entity.pdbx_description
1 polymer ?
#
loop_
_entity_poly.entity_id
_entity_poly.type
_entity_poly.pdbx_seq_one_letter_code
_entity_poly.pdbx_strand_id
1 'polypeptide(L)' 'MGSKKKPPYDAEFREGAVRIVVETGRLVGDVAEELGINPGTLHSWVSRWRRNGTTSSVGIFEDD' A
#
# COMPACT_ATOMS: atom_id res chain seq x y z
N MET A 1 -5.96 -23.95 -12.90
CA MET A 1 -5.17 -23.48 -11.74
C MET A 1 -4.32 -22.29 -12.17
N GLY A 2 -4.23 -21.27 -11.32
CA GLY A 2 -3.02 -20.47 -11.15
C GLY A 2 -2.68 -19.44 -12.22
N SER A 3 -3.13 -18.20 -12.01
CA SER A 3 -2.33 -17.04 -12.38
C SER A 3 -2.47 -16.02 -11.26
N LYS A 4 -1.73 -16.25 -10.17
CA LYS A 4 -1.48 -15.21 -9.16
C LYS A 4 -0.64 -14.16 -9.87
N LYS A 5 -1.29 -13.19 -10.53
CA LYS A 5 -0.62 -12.03 -11.09
C LYS A 5 0.14 -11.40 -9.93
N LYS A 6 1.47 -11.49 -9.97
CA LYS A 6 2.33 -10.86 -8.97
C LYS A 6 1.94 -9.38 -8.97
N PRO A 7 1.65 -8.77 -7.82
CA PRO A 7 1.40 -7.35 -7.79
C PRO A 7 2.58 -6.62 -8.46
N PRO A 8 2.34 -5.61 -9.31
CA PRO A 8 3.40 -4.92 -10.06
C PRO A 8 4.35 -4.09 -9.17
N TYR A 9 4.13 -4.07 -7.86
CA TYR A 9 4.88 -3.26 -6.91
C TYR A 9 5.56 -4.17 -5.88
N ASP A 10 6.88 -4.06 -5.76
CA ASP A 10 7.67 -4.75 -4.74
C ASP A 10 7.18 -4.40 -3.33
N ALA A 11 7.22 -5.38 -2.43
CA ALA A 11 6.78 -5.19 -1.04
C ALA A 11 7.58 -4.06 -0.36
N GLU A 12 8.89 -3.99 -0.61
CA GLU A 12 9.77 -2.93 -0.12
C GLU A 12 9.34 -1.54 -0.60
N PHE A 13 8.85 -1.43 -1.83
CA PHE A 13 8.34 -0.16 -2.38
C PHE A 13 7.08 0.29 -1.63
N ARG A 14 6.16 -0.64 -1.38
CA ARG A 14 4.92 -0.36 -0.63
C ARG A 14 5.23 0.06 0.80
N GLU A 15 6.14 -0.66 1.45
CA GLU A 15 6.57 -0.36 2.82
C GLU A 15 7.30 0.97 2.91
N GLY A 16 8.17 1.29 1.94
CA GLY A 16 8.83 2.59 1.84
C GLY A 16 7.83 3.73 1.72
N ALA A 17 6.84 3.60 0.83
CA ALA A 17 5.79 4.61 0.63
C ALA A 17 4.94 4.82 1.90
N VAL A 18 4.50 3.73 2.53
CA VAL A 18 3.72 3.78 3.77
C VAL A 18 4.55 4.37 4.91
N ARG A 19 5.83 4.02 5.01
CA ARG A 19 6.73 4.54 6.05
C ARG A 19 6.90 6.04 5.92
N ILE A 20 7.06 6.57 4.71
CA ILE A 20 7.15 8.03 4.50
C ILE A 20 5.86 8.73 4.98
N VAL A 21 4.69 8.19 4.63
CA VAL A 21 3.41 8.76 5.09
C VAL A 21 3.28 8.70 6.61
N VAL A 22 3.62 7.57 7.23
CA VAL A 22 3.42 7.34 8.67
C VAL A 22 4.48 8.03 9.52
N GLU A 23 5.74 8.01 9.10
CA GLU A 23 6.90 8.53 9.83
C GLU A 23 7.08 10.03 9.60
N THR A 24 6.91 10.50 8.36
CA THR A 24 7.01 11.92 8.01
C THR A 24 5.67 12.66 8.18
N GLY A 25 4.55 11.94 8.29
CA GLY A 25 3.21 12.54 8.43
C GLY A 25 2.69 13.21 7.16
N ARG A 26 3.29 12.93 5.99
CA ARG A 26 2.85 13.50 4.71
C ARG A 26 1.50 12.95 4.27
N LEU A 27 0.79 13.71 3.44
CA LEU A 27 -0.47 13.27 2.87
C LEU A 27 -0.24 12.09 1.92
N VAL A 28 -1.16 11.12 1.98
CA VAL A 28 -1.18 9.96 1.07
C VAL A 28 -1.26 10.42 -0.40
N GLY A 29 -1.98 11.52 -0.68
CA GLY A 29 -2.07 12.12 -2.01
C GLY A 29 -0.71 12.55 -2.55
N ASP A 30 -0.02 13.45 -1.84
CA ASP A 30 1.31 13.94 -2.23
C ASP A 30 2.32 12.80 -2.45
N VAL A 31 2.41 11.85 -1.51
CA VAL A 31 3.36 10.73 -1.61
C VAL A 31 2.98 9.80 -2.76
N ALA A 32 1.68 9.59 -3.03
CA ALA A 32 1.24 8.77 -4.14
C ALA A 32 1.55 9.41 -5.50
N GLU A 33 1.32 10.71 -5.64
CA GLU A 33 1.64 11.45 -6.87
C GLU A 33 3.15 11.51 -7.11
N GLU A 34 3.96 11.71 -6.06
CA GLU A 34 5.43 11.71 -6.13
C GLU A 34 5.98 10.34 -6.57
N LEU A 35 5.37 9.26 -6.11
CA LEU A 35 5.76 7.88 -6.44
C LEU A 35 5.09 7.33 -7.71
N GLY A 36 4.18 8.09 -8.33
CA GLY A 36 3.43 7.66 -9.52
C GLY A 36 2.49 6.47 -9.26
N ILE A 37 1.98 6.34 -8.04
CA ILE A 37 1.00 5.29 -7.66
C ILE A 37 -0.37 5.89 -7.41
N ASN A 38 -1.41 5.06 -7.51
CA ASN A 38 -2.77 5.51 -7.20
C ASN A 38 -2.88 5.83 -5.69
N PRO A 39 -3.36 7.03 -5.29
CA PRO A 39 -3.55 7.39 -3.89
C PRO A 39 -4.50 6.43 -3.15
N GLY A 40 -5.49 5.86 -3.84
CA GLY A 40 -6.38 4.84 -3.25
C GLY A 40 -5.63 3.57 -2.84
N THR A 41 -4.64 3.16 -3.64
CA THR A 41 -3.78 2.02 -3.37
C THR A 41 -2.86 2.29 -2.17
N LEU A 42 -2.22 3.46 -2.13
CA LEU A 42 -1.36 3.84 -1.01
C LEU A 42 -2.17 3.98 0.29
N HIS A 43 -3.39 4.51 0.23
CA HIS A 43 -4.30 4.58 1.37
C HIS A 43 -4.64 3.18 1.92
N SER A 44 -4.92 2.22 1.04
CA SER A 44 -5.14 0.82 1.41
C SER A 44 -3.90 0.20 2.06
N TRP A 45 -2.70 0.49 1.57
CA TRP A 45 -1.45 0.02 2.19
C TRP A 45 -1.20 0.63 3.56
N VAL A 46 -1.42 1.94 3.76
CA VAL A 46 -1.28 2.60 5.07
C VAL A 46 -2.28 2.03 6.06
N SER A 47 -3.55 1.87 5.65
CA SER A 47 -4.61 1.27 6.46
C SER A 47 -4.28 -0.18 6.82
N ARG A 48 -3.77 -0.95 5.85
CA ARG A 48 -3.32 -2.32 6.06
C ARG A 48 -2.09 -2.41 6.95
N TRP A 49 -1.11 -1.52 6.84
CA TRP A 49 0.08 -1.49 7.70
C TRP A 49 -0.28 -1.20 9.15
N ARG A 50 -1.15 -0.20 9.38
CA ARG A 50 -1.72 0.09 10.70
C ARG A 50 -2.48 -1.12 11.28
N ARG A 51 -3.21 -1.84 10.43
CA ARG A 51 -3.97 -3.04 10.82
C ARG A 51 -3.10 -4.29 10.97
N ASN A 52 -2.03 -4.43 10.20
CA ASN A 52 -1.15 -5.60 10.20
C ASN A 52 -0.19 -5.58 11.41
N GLY A 53 -0.06 -4.46 12.11
CA GLY A 53 0.46 -4.44 13.49
C GLY A 53 -0.44 -5.15 14.49
N THR A 54 -1.71 -5.39 14.14
CA THR A 54 -2.73 -6.08 14.94
C THR A 54 -3.43 -7.15 14.11
N THR A 55 -2.81 -8.33 14.00
CA THR A 55 -3.43 -9.58 13.52
C THR A 55 -3.73 -9.70 12.03
N SER A 56 -3.46 -10.91 11.58
CA SER A 56 -3.48 -11.41 10.22
C SER A 56 -4.83 -11.31 9.51
N SER A 57 -4.74 -11.35 8.17
CA SER A 57 -5.74 -11.88 7.23
C SER A 57 -7.14 -11.24 7.21
N VAL A 58 -7.36 -10.31 6.28
CA VAL A 58 -8.47 -10.40 5.31
C VAL A 58 -7.99 -9.80 3.98
N GLY A 59 -8.27 -10.49 2.88
CA GLY A 59 -8.02 -10.02 1.53
C GLY A 59 -8.84 -8.77 1.21
N ILE A 60 -8.47 -8.11 0.11
CA ILE A 60 -9.31 -7.43 -0.89
C ILE A 60 -8.34 -6.47 -1.59
N PHE A 61 -7.89 -6.84 -2.78
CA PHE A 61 -7.53 -5.90 -3.82
C PHE A 61 -7.98 -6.55 -5.14
N GLU A 62 -9.29 -6.50 -5.32
CA GLU A 62 -9.94 -6.57 -6.62
C GLU A 62 -9.95 -5.11 -7.10
N ASP A 63 -9.22 -4.80 -8.17
CA ASP A 63 -9.32 -3.55 -8.92
C ASP A 63 -8.81 -3.85 -10.35
N ASP A 64 -9.66 -3.52 -11.32
CA ASP A 64 -9.76 -3.84 -12.76
C ASP A 64 -8.45 -4.07 -13.57
#